data_AF-A0A250J6Q3-F1
#
_entry.id   AF-A0A250J6Q3-F1
#
_cell.length_a   1.000
_cell.length_b   1.000
_cell.length_c   1.000
_cell.angle_alpha   90.00
_cell.angle_beta   90.00
_cell.angle_gamma   90.00
#
_symmetry.space_group_name_H-M   'P 1'
#
loop_
_entity.id
_entity.type
_entity.pdbx_description
1 polymer ?
#
loop_
_entity_poly.entity_id
_entity_poly.type
_entity_poly.pdbx_seq_one_letter_code
_entity_poly.pdbx_strand_id
1 'polypeptide(L)'
;MAAKEPTMLFSKFSNPYQGNFLPLAENLSCRTFRALLDKANGFADELGVPRIPIPRDAITPQRLSVRGWMPEMGAAALGLTRNVTKDNWSWISGQFQLAAFLNGLVPSLEVDIVASHPLAVAGHFVHGDRFIVTGDHTVLTIRNGAGDTVLRLNKLDTGGISAVWVENEQAALRVGSSGSAVLTNDEWLRYWHPEARRGIRSAEPGSKGRFEATMALLEERLPEYFVWIAGLLREVAPLEECTRGTHSQSFSSWPGHVHVPVTSPLTTIVMLIHECSHQYFHLLQWNTRVEKVNAPKAYSVLMKTERPLDKILLGFHAFGNILLALQALDSVKGVFEPAEMARHQAENRAFVVGMDRELQVLHDEHLEGAGKDIYLPLRAKLVAADVLPSA
;
A
#
# COMPACT_ATOMS: atom_id res chain seq x y z
N MET A 1 33.60 3.05 -0.55
CA MET A 1 33.18 4.29 0.13
C MET A 1 31.74 4.10 0.57
N ALA A 2 31.47 4.06 1.88
CA ALA A 2 30.08 4.05 2.35
C ALA A 2 29.46 5.40 1.97
N ALA A 3 28.43 5.37 1.11
CA ALA A 3 27.66 6.57 0.81
C ALA A 3 27.11 7.10 2.13
N LYS A 4 27.41 8.37 2.44
CA LYS A 4 26.83 9.06 3.60
C LYS A 4 25.32 8.92 3.49
N GLU A 5 24.70 8.22 4.45
CA GLU A 5 23.24 8.07 4.42
C GLU A 5 22.62 9.46 4.38
N PRO A 6 21.79 9.77 3.37
CA PRO A 6 21.11 11.05 3.33
C PRO A 6 20.30 11.17 4.62
N THR A 7 20.64 12.17 5.43
CA THR A 7 19.92 12.51 6.66
C THR A 7 18.44 12.61 6.28
N MET A 8 17.59 11.73 6.81
CA MET A 8 16.17 11.75 6.49
C MET A 8 15.62 13.12 6.90
N LEU A 9 15.22 13.91 5.89
CA LEU A 9 14.80 15.30 6.02
C LEU A 9 13.47 15.48 6.76
N PHE A 10 12.85 14.39 7.20
CA PHE A 10 11.53 14.36 7.83
C PHE A 10 11.60 13.54 9.12
N SER A 11 11.20 14.12 10.25
CA SER A 11 11.40 13.55 11.59
C SER A 11 10.10 13.08 12.28
N LYS A 12 9.00 12.88 11.52
CA LYS A 12 7.71 12.40 12.06
C LYS A 12 7.00 11.54 11.01
N PHE A 13 6.85 10.25 11.28
CA PHE A 13 6.32 9.25 10.33
C PHE A 13 4.99 8.65 10.78
N SER A 14 4.28 9.25 11.74
CA SER A 14 3.42 8.45 12.63
C SER A 14 1.90 8.52 12.36
N ASN A 15 1.40 9.58 11.73
CA ASN A 15 -0.04 9.82 11.51
C ASN A 15 -0.25 10.98 10.51
N PRO A 16 -1.46 11.21 9.96
CA PRO A 16 -1.67 12.21 8.92
C PRO A 16 -1.71 13.64 9.49
N TYR A 17 -1.81 13.77 10.81
CA TYR A 17 -1.87 15.05 11.52
C TYR A 17 -0.50 15.55 11.99
N GLN A 18 0.58 14.84 11.69
CA GLN A 18 1.94 15.22 12.08
C GLN A 18 2.89 15.15 10.90
N GLY A 19 3.48 16.30 10.57
CA GLY A 19 4.36 16.43 9.41
C GLY A 19 3.59 16.54 8.10
N ASN A 20 4.33 16.59 6.99
CA ASN A 20 3.76 16.57 5.65
C ASN A 20 3.91 15.15 5.11
N PHE A 21 2.97 14.26 5.50
CA PHE A 21 3.07 12.83 5.19
C PHE A 21 3.17 12.59 3.68
N LEU A 22 2.47 13.39 2.87
CA LEU A 22 2.40 13.19 1.42
C LEU A 22 3.79 13.39 0.77
N PRO A 23 4.48 14.54 0.92
CA PRO A 23 5.86 14.68 0.46
C PRO A 23 6.81 13.60 0.96
N LEU A 24 6.62 13.13 2.20
CA LEU A 24 7.43 12.04 2.71
C LEU A 24 7.15 10.73 1.95
N ALA A 25 5.88 10.36 1.78
CA ALA A 25 5.47 9.19 1.01
C ALA A 25 5.96 9.26 -0.45
N GLU A 26 5.89 10.44 -1.07
CA GLU A 26 6.41 10.70 -2.42
C GLU A 26 7.92 10.48 -2.50
N ASN A 27 8.67 11.02 -1.54
CA ASN A 27 10.12 10.85 -1.48
C ASN A 27 10.52 9.40 -1.24
N LEU A 28 9.84 8.69 -0.33
CA LEU A 28 10.08 7.27 -0.07
C LEU A 28 9.75 6.43 -1.29
N SER A 29 8.64 6.70 -1.98
CA SER A 29 8.25 6.01 -3.21
C SER A 29 9.30 6.20 -4.32
N CYS A 30 9.75 7.44 -4.52
CA CYS A 30 10.83 7.75 -5.47
C CYS A 30 12.15 7.06 -5.12
N ARG A 31 12.53 7.04 -3.83
CA ARG A 31 13.73 6.37 -3.36
C ARG A 31 13.65 4.86 -3.59
N THR A 32 12.52 4.25 -3.23
CA THR A 32 12.23 2.83 -3.49
C THR A 32 12.37 2.49 -4.97
N PHE A 33 11.71 3.26 -5.84
CA PHE A 33 11.73 2.99 -7.29
C PHE A 33 13.15 3.07 -7.85
N ARG A 34 13.90 4.13 -7.50
CA ARG A 34 15.31 4.28 -7.92
C ARG A 34 16.19 3.13 -7.41
N ALA A 35 16.06 2.77 -6.14
CA ALA A 35 16.87 1.71 -5.56
C ALA A 35 16.63 0.34 -6.22
N LEU A 36 15.37 0.03 -6.54
CA LEU A 36 15.01 -1.21 -7.22
C LEU A 36 15.42 -1.19 -8.69
N LEU A 37 15.30 -0.06 -9.38
CA LEU A 37 15.80 0.12 -10.74
C LEU A 37 17.33 -0.02 -10.81
N ASP A 38 18.06 0.59 -9.85
CA ASP A 38 19.51 0.48 -9.73
C ASP A 38 19.93 -0.97 -9.50
N LYS A 39 19.23 -1.67 -8.60
CA LYS A 39 19.46 -3.10 -8.35
C LYS A 39 19.20 -3.95 -9.60
N ALA A 40 18.10 -3.70 -10.30
CA ALA A 40 17.79 -4.43 -11.54
C ALA A 40 18.86 -4.20 -12.62
N ASN A 41 19.28 -2.95 -12.82
CA ASN A 41 20.33 -2.62 -13.79
C ASN A 41 21.71 -3.20 -13.40
N GLY A 42 21.99 -3.38 -12.11
CA GLY A 42 23.16 -4.14 -11.66
C GLY A 42 23.12 -5.60 -12.14
N PHE A 43 21.98 -6.28 -12.02
CA PHE A 43 21.81 -7.62 -12.59
C PHE A 43 21.91 -7.63 -14.12
N ALA A 44 21.41 -6.58 -14.79
CA ALA A 44 21.53 -6.46 -16.25
C ALA A 44 23.00 -6.45 -16.69
N ASP A 45 23.83 -5.68 -15.98
CA ASP A 45 25.27 -5.61 -16.22
C ASP A 45 25.96 -6.97 -15.98
N GLU A 46 25.64 -7.65 -14.87
CA GLU A 46 26.21 -8.96 -14.52
C GLU A 46 25.84 -10.05 -15.54
N LEU A 47 24.61 -10.02 -16.05
CA LEU A 47 24.11 -10.97 -17.04
C LEU A 47 24.56 -10.60 -18.47
N GLY A 48 25.05 -9.40 -18.73
CA GLY A 48 25.35 -8.92 -20.08
C GLY A 48 24.10 -8.80 -20.94
N VAL A 49 22.99 -8.30 -20.36
CA VAL A 49 21.72 -8.01 -21.03
C VAL A 49 21.42 -6.51 -20.98
N PRO A 50 20.53 -5.98 -21.84
CA PRO A 50 20.24 -4.55 -21.85
C PRO A 50 19.67 -4.04 -20.51
N ARG A 51 20.15 -2.87 -20.08
CA ARG A 51 19.58 -2.13 -18.95
C ARG A 51 18.15 -1.70 -19.25
N ILE A 52 17.38 -1.50 -18.19
CA ILE A 52 16.00 -1.03 -18.25
C ILE A 52 16.00 0.47 -18.62
N PRO A 53 15.33 0.87 -19.73
CA PRO A 53 15.44 2.21 -20.29
C PRO A 53 14.54 3.25 -19.58
N ILE A 54 14.66 3.38 -18.26
CA ILE A 54 13.92 4.38 -17.46
C ILE A 54 14.88 5.49 -17.03
N PRO A 55 14.69 6.76 -17.47
CA PRO A 55 15.55 7.86 -17.08
C PRO A 55 15.48 8.13 -15.57
N ARG A 56 16.63 8.18 -14.90
CA ARG A 56 16.71 8.37 -13.44
C ARG A 56 16.14 9.74 -13.00
N ASP A 57 16.35 10.76 -13.82
CA ASP A 57 15.87 12.13 -13.65
C ASP A 57 14.35 12.26 -13.84
N ALA A 58 13.70 11.30 -14.50
CA ALA A 58 12.25 11.23 -14.57
C ALA A 58 11.61 10.85 -13.23
N ILE A 59 12.31 10.10 -12.38
CA ILE A 59 11.81 9.64 -11.09
C ILE A 59 11.91 10.80 -10.10
N THR A 60 10.86 11.59 -9.94
CA THR A 60 10.80 12.74 -9.02
C THR A 60 9.46 12.76 -8.27
N PRO A 61 9.37 13.42 -7.10
CA PRO A 61 8.09 13.59 -6.40
C PRO A 61 6.98 14.17 -7.29
N GLN A 62 7.31 15.07 -8.21
CA GLN A 62 6.33 15.69 -9.12
C GLN A 62 5.81 14.73 -10.19
N ARG A 63 6.64 13.79 -10.67
CA ARG A 63 6.28 12.88 -11.75
C ARG A 63 5.79 11.53 -11.26
N LEU A 64 6.53 10.89 -10.36
CA LEU A 64 6.15 9.60 -9.77
C LEU A 64 5.21 9.79 -8.58
N SER A 65 5.48 10.79 -7.72
CA SER A 65 4.74 11.01 -6.47
C SER A 65 4.65 9.71 -5.64
N VAL A 66 3.62 9.56 -4.84
CA VAL A 66 3.28 8.34 -4.09
C VAL A 66 2.74 7.25 -5.03
N ARG A 67 2.50 7.56 -6.33
CA ARG A 67 1.96 6.63 -7.33
C ARG A 67 2.86 5.44 -7.59
N GLY A 68 4.17 5.60 -7.41
CA GLY A 68 5.13 4.49 -7.47
C GLY A 68 4.94 3.41 -6.39
N TRP A 69 4.15 3.68 -5.35
CA TRP A 69 3.72 2.66 -4.38
C TRP A 69 2.53 1.89 -4.95
N MET A 70 2.81 0.99 -5.90
CA MET A 70 1.79 0.21 -6.63
C MET A 70 2.18 -1.27 -6.80
N PRO A 71 1.21 -2.14 -7.10
CA PRO A 71 1.42 -3.58 -7.23
C PRO A 71 2.44 -4.03 -8.26
N GLU A 72 2.54 -3.35 -9.39
CA GLU A 72 3.48 -3.64 -10.48
C GLU A 72 4.93 -3.47 -10.03
N MET A 73 5.16 -2.49 -9.15
CA MET A 73 6.44 -2.31 -8.48
C MET A 73 6.72 -3.46 -7.51
N GLY A 74 5.68 -3.94 -6.81
CA GLY A 74 5.72 -5.15 -5.97
C GLY A 74 6.08 -6.41 -6.77
N ALA A 75 5.42 -6.65 -7.90
CA ALA A 75 5.69 -7.76 -8.80
C ALA A 75 7.14 -7.72 -9.32
N ALA A 76 7.62 -6.56 -9.77
CA ALA A 76 9.00 -6.39 -10.19
C ALA A 76 9.99 -6.69 -9.05
N ALA A 77 9.71 -6.20 -7.83
CA ALA A 77 10.53 -6.47 -6.65
C ALA A 77 10.57 -7.96 -6.29
N LEU A 78 9.43 -8.66 -6.37
CA LEU A 78 9.34 -10.12 -6.19
C LEU A 78 10.17 -10.88 -7.23
N GLY A 79 10.19 -10.41 -8.48
CA GLY A 79 11.09 -10.93 -9.52
C GLY A 79 12.55 -10.87 -9.11
N LEU A 80 12.98 -9.73 -8.60
CA LEU A 80 14.36 -9.51 -8.17
C LEU A 80 14.77 -10.35 -6.94
N THR A 81 13.83 -10.93 -6.21
CA THR A 81 14.15 -11.86 -5.09
C THR A 81 14.20 -13.33 -5.52
N ARG A 82 13.74 -13.66 -6.74
CA ARG A 82 13.61 -15.04 -7.25
C ARG A 82 14.68 -15.41 -8.29
N ASN A 83 15.96 -15.24 -7.93
CA ASN A 83 17.13 -15.58 -8.77
C ASN A 83 17.05 -15.01 -10.20
N VAL A 84 17.66 -13.84 -10.41
CA VAL A 84 17.65 -13.17 -11.71
C VAL A 84 18.54 -13.92 -12.70
N THR A 85 17.97 -14.32 -13.84
CA THR A 85 18.67 -15.03 -14.92
C THR A 85 18.41 -14.34 -16.26
N LYS A 86 19.15 -14.75 -17.30
CA LYS A 86 18.88 -14.27 -18.67
C LYS A 86 17.46 -14.63 -19.12
N ASP A 87 16.96 -15.80 -18.71
CA ASP A 87 15.68 -16.34 -19.16
C ASP A 87 14.50 -15.57 -18.57
N ASN A 88 14.59 -15.08 -17.33
CA ASN A 88 13.52 -14.30 -16.69
C ASN A 88 13.72 -12.77 -16.79
N TRP A 89 14.84 -12.30 -17.36
CA TRP A 89 15.14 -10.88 -17.47
C TRP A 89 14.10 -10.10 -18.30
N SER A 90 13.58 -10.73 -19.37
CA SER A 90 12.55 -10.11 -20.21
C SER A 90 11.30 -9.76 -19.40
N TRP A 91 10.84 -10.67 -18.53
CA TRP A 91 9.72 -10.42 -17.62
C TRP A 91 10.01 -9.31 -16.60
N ILE A 92 11.17 -9.35 -15.93
CA ILE A 92 11.54 -8.35 -14.90
C ILE A 92 11.61 -6.95 -15.54
N SER A 93 12.36 -6.81 -16.63
CA SER A 93 12.51 -5.54 -17.35
C SER A 93 11.19 -5.03 -17.93
N GLY A 94 10.34 -5.93 -18.43
CA GLY A 94 8.98 -5.62 -18.87
C GLY A 94 8.11 -5.07 -17.75
N GLN A 95 8.11 -5.70 -16.57
CA GLN A 95 7.32 -5.29 -15.41
C GLN A 95 7.74 -3.91 -14.88
N PHE A 96 9.05 -3.58 -14.89
CA PHE A 96 9.53 -2.23 -14.56
C PHE A 96 9.08 -1.17 -15.57
N GLN A 97 9.18 -1.46 -16.87
CA GLN A 97 8.76 -0.52 -17.92
C GLN A 97 7.25 -0.28 -17.88
N LEU A 98 6.49 -1.33 -17.58
CA LEU A 98 5.05 -1.24 -17.36
C LEU A 98 4.73 -0.36 -16.14
N ALA A 99 5.37 -0.59 -14.99
CA ALA A 99 5.20 0.26 -13.81
C ALA A 99 5.58 1.73 -14.10
N ALA A 100 6.66 1.98 -14.84
CA ALA A 100 7.06 3.32 -15.24
C ALA A 100 6.01 3.99 -16.16
N PHE A 101 5.48 3.25 -17.13
CA PHE A 101 4.46 3.73 -18.06
C PHE A 101 3.15 4.07 -17.35
N LEU A 102 2.65 3.17 -16.49
CA LEU A 102 1.40 3.37 -15.75
C LEU A 102 1.45 4.62 -14.85
N ASN A 103 2.64 5.00 -14.38
CA ASN A 103 2.89 6.21 -13.61
C ASN A 103 3.19 7.47 -14.45
N GLY A 104 3.25 7.37 -15.78
CA GLY A 104 3.60 8.49 -16.64
C GLY A 104 5.08 8.91 -16.60
N LEU A 105 5.98 8.02 -16.14
CA LEU A 105 7.42 8.26 -16.22
C LEU A 105 7.94 8.16 -17.66
N VAL A 106 7.31 7.29 -18.45
CA VAL A 106 7.55 7.18 -19.90
C VAL A 106 6.23 7.48 -20.65
N PRO A 107 6.27 8.27 -21.74
CA PRO A 107 5.05 8.75 -22.41
C PRO A 107 4.41 7.68 -23.31
N SER A 108 5.16 6.67 -23.70
CA SER A 108 4.75 5.55 -24.53
C SER A 108 5.48 4.29 -24.12
N LEU A 109 4.92 3.14 -24.46
CA LEU A 109 5.47 1.83 -24.17
C LEU A 109 5.35 0.95 -25.42
N GLU A 110 6.44 0.30 -25.81
CA GLU A 110 6.45 -0.77 -26.80
C GLU A 110 7.48 -1.79 -26.36
N VAL A 111 7.02 -2.92 -25.82
CA VAL A 111 7.89 -3.96 -25.27
C VAL A 111 7.37 -5.34 -25.62
N ASP A 112 8.30 -6.22 -25.95
CA ASP A 112 8.07 -7.66 -26.13
C ASP A 112 8.61 -8.39 -24.90
N ILE A 113 7.70 -9.04 -24.18
CA ILE A 113 7.96 -9.66 -22.89
C ILE A 113 7.80 -11.16 -23.02
N VAL A 114 8.89 -11.91 -22.85
CA VAL A 114 8.84 -13.34 -22.58
C VAL A 114 8.60 -13.52 -21.08
N ALA A 115 7.46 -14.12 -20.75
CA ALA A 115 6.92 -14.13 -19.41
C ALA A 115 7.21 -15.47 -18.70
N SER A 116 7.97 -15.43 -17.62
CA SER A 116 8.15 -16.56 -16.69
C SER A 116 7.11 -16.57 -15.57
N HIS A 117 6.39 -15.46 -15.41
CA HIS A 117 5.31 -15.25 -14.45
C HIS A 117 4.20 -14.42 -15.12
N PRO A 118 2.97 -14.41 -14.60
CA PRO A 118 1.93 -13.54 -15.11
C PRO A 118 2.30 -12.06 -14.95
N LEU A 119 1.81 -11.22 -15.85
CA LEU A 119 2.00 -9.77 -15.76
C LEU A 119 1.00 -9.17 -14.77
N ALA A 120 1.49 -8.35 -13.85
CA ALA A 120 0.63 -7.52 -13.01
C ALA A 120 0.40 -6.19 -13.72
N VAL A 121 -0.85 -5.84 -14.03
CA VAL A 121 -1.18 -4.61 -14.78
C VAL A 121 -2.48 -4.01 -14.24
N ALA A 122 -2.38 -2.92 -13.49
CA ALA A 122 -3.47 -2.11 -12.96
C ALA A 122 -4.65 -2.94 -12.41
N GLY A 123 -4.38 -3.83 -11.47
CA GLY A 123 -5.38 -4.73 -10.89
C GLY A 123 -5.66 -6.02 -11.64
N HIS A 124 -5.04 -6.23 -12.80
CA HIS A 124 -5.16 -7.44 -13.60
C HIS A 124 -3.92 -8.32 -13.47
N PHE A 125 -4.13 -9.64 -13.56
CA PHE A 125 -3.06 -10.63 -13.58
C PHE A 125 -3.15 -11.44 -14.88
N VAL A 126 -2.30 -11.11 -15.86
CA VAL A 126 -2.42 -11.62 -17.23
C VAL A 126 -1.47 -12.80 -17.45
N HIS A 127 -2.03 -13.97 -17.79
CA HIS A 127 -1.29 -15.21 -18.00
C HIS A 127 -0.94 -15.45 -19.46
N GLY A 128 0.22 -16.06 -19.70
CA GLY A 128 0.75 -16.35 -21.04
C GLY A 128 2.29 -16.41 -21.03
N ASP A 129 2.87 -16.97 -22.10
CA ASP A 129 4.31 -17.16 -22.22
C ASP A 129 5.04 -15.99 -22.88
N ARG A 130 4.32 -15.20 -23.68
CA ARG A 130 4.85 -14.03 -24.39
C ARG A 130 3.77 -12.98 -24.58
N PHE A 131 4.16 -11.72 -24.38
CA PHE A 131 3.28 -10.57 -24.52
C PHE A 131 3.92 -9.47 -25.38
N ILE A 132 3.11 -8.86 -26.24
CA ILE A 132 3.46 -7.61 -26.93
C ILE A 132 2.64 -6.52 -26.26
N VAL A 133 3.32 -5.64 -25.53
CA VAL A 133 2.69 -4.53 -24.79
C VAL A 133 2.95 -3.23 -25.54
N THR A 134 1.86 -2.55 -25.90
CA THR A 134 1.90 -1.26 -26.58
C THR A 134 1.02 -0.26 -25.84
N GLY A 135 1.48 0.97 -25.66
CA GLY A 135 0.69 1.99 -24.99
C GLY A 135 1.14 3.41 -25.27
N ASP A 136 0.21 4.34 -25.11
CA ASP A 136 0.39 5.79 -25.21
C ASP A 136 -0.22 6.51 -24.00
N HIS A 137 -0.33 7.83 -24.04
CA HIS A 137 -0.90 8.63 -22.94
C HIS A 137 -2.36 8.32 -22.56
N THR A 138 -3.10 7.53 -23.34
CA THR A 138 -4.53 7.24 -23.15
C THR A 138 -4.87 5.75 -23.11
N VAL A 139 -4.11 4.90 -23.81
CA VAL A 139 -4.46 3.49 -24.00
C VAL A 139 -3.25 2.60 -23.76
N LEU A 140 -3.48 1.46 -23.11
CA LEU A 140 -2.55 0.35 -23.00
C LEU A 140 -3.20 -0.89 -23.60
N THR A 141 -2.48 -1.59 -24.48
CA THR A 141 -2.92 -2.84 -25.11
C THR A 141 -1.86 -3.90 -24.90
N ILE A 142 -2.28 -5.06 -24.39
CA ILE A 142 -1.47 -6.26 -24.23
C ILE A 142 -2.00 -7.32 -25.18
N ARG A 143 -1.12 -7.83 -26.04
CA ARG A 143 -1.40 -8.95 -26.93
C ARG A 143 -0.58 -10.18 -26.52
N ASN A 144 -1.12 -11.37 -26.73
CA ASN A 144 -0.36 -12.62 -26.57
C ASN A 144 0.62 -12.83 -27.75
N GLY A 145 1.43 -13.88 -27.70
CA GLY A 145 2.36 -14.25 -28.77
C GLY A 145 1.71 -14.61 -30.12
N ALA A 146 0.39 -14.85 -30.16
CA ALA A 146 -0.38 -15.06 -31.38
C ALA A 146 -0.91 -13.75 -31.99
N GLY A 147 -0.78 -12.63 -31.28
CA GLY A 147 -1.28 -11.31 -31.69
C GLY A 147 -2.69 -10.98 -31.20
N ASP A 148 -3.35 -11.87 -30.47
CA ASP A 148 -4.67 -11.61 -29.91
C ASP A 148 -4.58 -10.62 -28.76
N THR A 149 -5.50 -9.66 -28.70
CA THR A 149 -5.59 -8.72 -27.57
C THR A 149 -6.16 -9.44 -26.36
N VAL A 150 -5.35 -9.58 -25.30
CA VAL A 150 -5.74 -10.22 -24.03
C VAL A 150 -6.14 -9.21 -22.96
N LEU A 151 -5.66 -7.98 -23.06
CA LEU A 151 -6.07 -6.89 -22.17
C LEU A 151 -5.98 -5.55 -22.92
N ARG A 152 -6.98 -4.69 -22.72
CA ARG A 152 -6.94 -3.30 -23.18
C ARG A 152 -7.45 -2.39 -22.07
N LEU A 153 -6.61 -1.46 -21.63
CA LEU A 153 -6.93 -0.49 -20.59
C LEU A 153 -6.98 0.92 -21.17
N ASN A 154 -7.91 1.71 -20.67
CA ASN A 154 -7.96 3.15 -20.91
C ASN A 154 -7.51 3.87 -19.64
N LYS A 155 -6.73 4.93 -19.82
CA LYS A 155 -6.38 5.83 -18.74
C LYS A 155 -7.60 6.68 -18.41
N LEU A 156 -8.08 6.57 -17.18
CA LEU A 156 -9.08 7.45 -16.63
C LEU A 156 -8.38 8.57 -15.86
N ASP A 157 -8.41 9.79 -16.41
CA ASP A 157 -7.93 10.98 -15.74
C ASP A 157 -9.06 11.56 -14.90
N THR A 158 -8.93 11.47 -13.58
CA THR A 158 -9.92 12.02 -12.63
C THR A 158 -9.53 13.40 -12.11
N GLY A 159 -8.48 14.03 -12.66
CA GLY A 159 -7.99 15.34 -12.21
C GLY A 159 -7.38 15.32 -10.79
N GLY A 160 -7.23 14.14 -10.22
CA GLY A 160 -6.86 13.92 -8.83
C GLY A 160 -5.42 13.43 -8.62
N ILE A 161 -5.20 12.85 -7.45
CA ILE A 161 -3.92 12.37 -6.92
C ILE A 161 -3.32 11.28 -7.81
N SER A 162 -4.13 10.42 -8.44
CA SER A 162 -3.64 9.32 -9.30
C SER A 162 -4.60 9.02 -10.44
N ALA A 163 -4.07 8.98 -11.67
CA ALA A 163 -4.79 8.37 -12.78
C ALA A 163 -4.87 6.85 -12.57
N VAL A 164 -5.95 6.23 -13.03
CA VAL A 164 -6.12 4.77 -13.01
C VAL A 164 -6.24 4.26 -14.43
N TRP A 165 -5.81 3.02 -14.63
CA TRP A 165 -5.92 2.32 -15.90
C TRP A 165 -6.96 1.23 -15.74
N VAL A 166 -8.02 1.26 -16.55
CA VAL A 166 -9.17 0.35 -16.39
C VAL A 166 -9.67 -0.15 -17.73
N GLU A 167 -10.16 -1.39 -17.78
CA GLU A 167 -10.81 -1.92 -18.99
C GLU A 167 -12.07 -1.13 -19.33
N ASN A 168 -12.83 -0.76 -18.29
CA ASN A 168 -14.05 0.02 -18.37
C ASN A 168 -14.24 0.87 -17.09
N GLU A 169 -15.07 1.91 -17.16
CA GLU A 169 -15.32 2.80 -16.02
C GLU A 169 -16.00 2.10 -14.82
N GLN A 170 -16.62 0.94 -15.01
CA GLN A 170 -17.24 0.20 -13.90
C GLN A 170 -16.18 -0.40 -12.97
N ALA A 171 -15.00 -0.75 -13.50
CA ALA A 171 -13.86 -1.26 -12.73
C ALA A 171 -13.14 -0.17 -11.91
N ALA A 172 -13.33 1.11 -12.23
CA ALA A 172 -12.80 2.21 -11.43
C ALA A 172 -13.65 2.42 -10.17
N LEU A 173 -13.01 2.67 -9.03
CA LEU A 173 -13.63 3.12 -7.79
C LEU A 173 -13.25 4.58 -7.56
N ARG A 174 -14.25 5.44 -7.31
CA ARG A 174 -13.97 6.79 -6.86
C ARG A 174 -13.48 6.79 -5.41
N VAL A 175 -12.35 7.43 -5.17
CA VAL A 175 -11.76 7.60 -3.84
C VAL A 175 -11.91 9.08 -3.49
N GLY A 176 -13.11 9.45 -3.06
CA GLY A 176 -13.52 10.84 -2.83
C GLY A 176 -13.51 11.68 -4.11
N SER A 177 -13.29 12.99 -3.97
CA SER A 177 -13.26 13.95 -5.07
C SER A 177 -11.97 13.89 -5.90
N SER A 178 -10.89 13.39 -5.30
CA SER A 178 -9.53 13.62 -5.77
C SER A 178 -8.76 12.32 -6.02
N GLY A 179 -9.40 11.16 -6.01
CA GLY A 179 -8.70 9.88 -6.12
C GLY A 179 -9.47 8.84 -6.89
N SER A 180 -8.75 7.83 -7.36
CA SER A 180 -9.35 6.63 -7.95
C SER A 180 -8.51 5.41 -7.61
N ALA A 181 -9.18 4.27 -7.47
CA ALA A 181 -8.58 2.96 -7.30
C ALA A 181 -9.21 1.98 -8.29
N VAL A 182 -8.56 0.85 -8.51
CA VAL A 182 -9.11 -0.25 -9.31
C VAL A 182 -9.80 -1.23 -8.36
N LEU A 183 -11.00 -1.69 -8.76
CA LEU A 183 -11.66 -2.82 -8.13
C LEU A 183 -11.01 -4.11 -8.59
N THR A 184 -10.44 -4.90 -7.66
CA THR A 184 -9.64 -6.09 -8.00
C THR A 184 -10.13 -7.33 -7.28
N ASN A 185 -9.50 -8.46 -7.58
CA ASN A 185 -9.64 -9.72 -6.88
C ASN A 185 -8.32 -10.09 -6.16
N ASP A 186 -8.20 -11.34 -5.72
CA ASP A 186 -7.06 -11.91 -5.02
C ASP A 186 -6.17 -12.82 -5.88
N GLU A 187 -6.26 -12.71 -7.21
CA GLU A 187 -5.57 -13.63 -8.12
C GLU A 187 -4.05 -13.64 -7.91
N TRP A 188 -3.47 -12.46 -7.68
CA TRP A 188 -2.04 -12.32 -7.36
C TRP A 188 -1.68 -13.08 -6.08
N LEU A 189 -2.53 -13.02 -5.04
CA LEU A 189 -2.28 -13.68 -3.77
C LEU A 189 -2.29 -15.20 -3.96
N ARG A 190 -3.22 -15.72 -4.76
CA ARG A 190 -3.28 -17.15 -5.09
C ARG A 190 -2.03 -17.63 -5.81
N TYR A 191 -1.43 -16.79 -6.64
CA TYR A 191 -0.22 -17.11 -7.39
C TYR A 191 1.05 -17.02 -6.53
N TRP A 192 1.22 -15.92 -5.81
CA TRP A 192 2.46 -15.65 -5.06
C TRP A 192 2.47 -16.27 -3.66
N HIS A 193 1.30 -16.47 -3.06
CA HIS A 193 1.10 -16.97 -1.69
C HIS A 193 -0.07 -17.98 -1.61
N PRO A 194 0.03 -19.14 -2.29
CA PRO A 194 -1.06 -20.12 -2.34
C PRO A 194 -1.49 -20.66 -0.97
N GLU A 195 -0.63 -20.57 0.04
CA GLU A 195 -0.89 -20.93 1.44
C GLU A 195 -1.72 -19.89 2.21
N ALA A 196 -1.80 -18.65 1.72
CA ALA A 196 -2.50 -17.55 2.40
C ALA A 196 -4.03 -17.58 2.21
N ARG A 197 -4.59 -18.69 1.68
CA ARG A 197 -6.03 -18.84 1.37
C ARG A 197 -6.93 -18.44 2.54
N ARG A 198 -7.65 -17.34 2.37
CA ARG A 198 -8.78 -16.96 3.24
C ARG A 198 -9.89 -16.31 2.43
N GLY A 199 -10.91 -17.08 2.06
CA GLY A 199 -12.30 -16.62 1.89
C GLY A 199 -12.56 -15.29 1.17
N ILE A 200 -11.71 -14.86 0.22
CA ILE A 200 -11.95 -13.66 -0.57
C ILE A 200 -13.06 -14.03 -1.56
N ARG A 201 -14.26 -13.58 -1.24
CA ARG A 201 -15.42 -13.73 -2.09
C ARG A 201 -15.65 -12.42 -2.83
N SER A 202 -16.07 -12.54 -4.08
CA SER A 202 -16.32 -11.41 -4.97
C SER A 202 -17.29 -10.41 -4.34
N ALA A 203 -17.08 -9.13 -4.62
CA ALA A 203 -17.94 -8.04 -4.15
C ALA A 203 -19.42 -8.33 -4.42
N GLU A 204 -20.27 -8.11 -3.43
CA GLU A 204 -21.71 -8.09 -3.67
C GLU A 204 -22.10 -6.95 -4.62
N PRO A 205 -23.21 -7.11 -5.38
CA PRO A 205 -23.84 -5.99 -6.07
C PRO A 205 -24.02 -4.80 -5.11
N GLY A 206 -23.53 -3.62 -5.51
CA GLY A 206 -23.62 -2.39 -4.70
C GLY A 206 -22.43 -2.10 -3.78
N SER A 207 -21.48 -3.03 -3.62
CA SER A 207 -20.25 -2.78 -2.81
C SER A 207 -19.49 -1.55 -3.29
N LYS A 208 -19.40 -1.33 -4.61
CA LYS A 208 -18.80 -0.12 -5.20
C LYS A 208 -19.47 1.15 -4.68
N GLY A 209 -20.80 1.25 -4.78
CA GLY A 209 -21.53 2.45 -4.34
C GLY A 209 -21.40 2.69 -2.82
N ARG A 210 -21.43 1.63 -2.00
CA ARG A 210 -21.18 1.74 -0.55
C ARG A 210 -19.77 2.23 -0.24
N PHE A 211 -18.77 1.71 -0.96
CA PHE A 211 -17.38 2.13 -0.81
C PHE A 211 -17.20 3.61 -1.18
N GLU A 212 -17.70 4.03 -2.34
CA GLU A 212 -17.62 5.41 -2.80
C GLU A 212 -18.33 6.39 -1.85
N ALA A 213 -19.51 6.02 -1.35
CA ALA A 213 -20.21 6.81 -0.33
C ALA A 213 -19.42 6.90 0.99
N THR A 214 -18.78 5.81 1.39
CA THR A 214 -17.90 5.79 2.58
C THR A 214 -16.67 6.68 2.39
N MET A 215 -16.06 6.68 1.21
CA MET A 215 -14.93 7.55 0.89
C MET A 215 -15.32 9.04 0.88
N ALA A 216 -16.51 9.37 0.37
CA ALA A 216 -17.03 10.74 0.42
C ALA A 216 -17.28 11.19 1.87
N LEU A 217 -17.82 10.31 2.73
CA LEU A 217 -17.98 10.59 4.16
C LEU A 217 -16.63 10.77 4.86
N LEU A 218 -15.63 9.96 4.52
CA LEU A 218 -14.27 10.08 5.05
C LEU A 218 -13.64 11.43 4.66
N GLU A 219 -13.78 11.85 3.40
CA GLU A 219 -13.31 13.15 2.91
C GLU A 219 -13.96 14.32 3.65
N GLU A 220 -15.27 14.25 3.87
CA GLU A 220 -16.01 15.29 4.58
C GLU A 220 -15.63 15.37 6.07
N ARG A 221 -15.46 14.22 6.73
CA ARG A 221 -15.36 14.15 8.20
C ARG A 221 -13.95 14.01 8.74
N LEU A 222 -13.03 13.45 7.96
CA LEU A 222 -11.64 13.19 8.32
C LEU A 222 -10.70 13.51 7.13
N PRO A 223 -10.64 14.77 6.66
CA PRO A 223 -9.93 15.12 5.44
C PRO A 223 -8.45 14.72 5.47
N GLU A 224 -7.78 14.77 6.62
CA GLU A 224 -6.38 14.34 6.74
C GLU A 224 -6.20 12.83 6.49
N TYR A 225 -7.10 12.00 7.03
CA TYR A 225 -7.09 10.56 6.75
C TYR A 225 -7.51 10.25 5.31
N PHE A 226 -8.43 11.04 4.75
CA PHE A 226 -8.80 10.93 3.35
C PHE A 226 -7.60 11.13 2.43
N VAL A 227 -6.84 12.23 2.58
CA VAL A 227 -5.65 12.47 1.74
C VAL A 227 -4.63 11.34 1.94
N TRP A 228 -4.49 10.82 3.16
CA TRP A 228 -3.60 9.69 3.45
C TRP A 228 -4.01 8.41 2.71
N ILE A 229 -5.27 8.02 2.82
CA ILE A 229 -5.82 6.83 2.16
C ILE A 229 -5.78 7.01 0.64
N ALA A 230 -6.24 8.14 0.10
CA ALA A 230 -6.23 8.42 -1.33
C ALA A 230 -4.80 8.46 -1.91
N GLY A 231 -3.83 8.91 -1.11
CA GLY A 231 -2.42 8.89 -1.46
C GLY A 231 -1.87 7.47 -1.63
N LEU A 232 -2.25 6.52 -0.79
CA LEU A 232 -1.67 5.16 -0.78
C LEU A 232 -2.46 4.12 -1.56
N LEU A 233 -3.78 4.30 -1.69
CA LEU A 233 -4.66 3.29 -2.25
C LEU A 233 -4.58 3.28 -3.79
N ARG A 234 -4.38 2.08 -4.36
CA ARG A 234 -4.37 1.83 -5.81
C ARG A 234 -5.39 0.77 -6.19
N GLU A 235 -5.52 -0.26 -5.36
CA GLU A 235 -6.37 -1.40 -5.62
C GLU A 235 -7.16 -1.77 -4.36
N VAL A 236 -8.43 -2.10 -4.56
CA VAL A 236 -9.33 -2.56 -3.50
C VAL A 236 -9.90 -3.90 -3.91
N ALA A 237 -9.62 -4.93 -3.13
CA ALA A 237 -10.37 -6.17 -3.18
C ALA A 237 -11.43 -6.15 -2.06
N PRO A 238 -12.70 -5.86 -2.37
CA PRO A 238 -13.74 -5.87 -1.35
C PRO A 238 -13.96 -7.30 -0.85
N LEU A 239 -14.26 -7.42 0.42
CA LEU A 239 -14.54 -8.68 1.08
C LEU A 239 -16.00 -8.78 1.46
N GLU A 240 -16.58 -9.97 1.31
CA GLU A 240 -17.86 -10.30 1.95
C GLU A 240 -17.76 -10.18 3.48
N GLU A 241 -18.88 -9.82 4.10
CA GLU A 241 -19.00 -9.80 5.54
C GLU A 241 -18.80 -11.20 6.12
N CYS A 242 -17.79 -11.36 6.98
CA CYS A 242 -17.60 -12.60 7.69
C CYS A 242 -18.25 -12.51 9.06
N THR A 243 -19.10 -13.48 9.39
CA THR A 243 -19.77 -13.55 10.70
C THR A 243 -18.82 -13.81 11.88
N ARG A 244 -17.52 -14.06 11.60
CA ARG A 244 -16.48 -14.29 12.61
C ARG A 244 -15.19 -13.52 12.30
N GLY A 245 -15.16 -12.27 12.76
CA GLY A 245 -13.99 -11.40 12.70
C GLY A 245 -13.85 -10.64 11.39
N THR A 246 -13.12 -9.53 11.43
CA THR A 246 -12.77 -8.74 10.24
C THR A 246 -11.53 -9.35 9.59
N HIS A 247 -11.65 -9.71 8.30
CA HIS A 247 -10.57 -10.30 7.53
C HIS A 247 -9.90 -9.28 6.59
N SER A 248 -9.62 -8.06 7.05
CA SER A 248 -8.86 -7.11 6.23
C SER A 248 -7.39 -7.54 6.10
N GLN A 249 -6.76 -7.20 4.97
CA GLN A 249 -5.37 -7.54 4.69
C GLN A 249 -4.69 -6.50 3.80
N SER A 250 -3.39 -6.35 4.00
CA SER A 250 -2.46 -5.64 3.13
C SER A 250 -1.11 -6.34 3.20
N PHE A 251 -0.31 -6.16 2.14
CA PHE A 251 0.91 -6.91 1.97
C PHE A 251 2.05 -5.99 1.57
N SER A 252 3.18 -6.13 2.27
CA SER A 252 4.40 -5.40 1.91
C SER A 252 4.88 -5.71 0.49
N SER A 253 4.61 -6.90 -0.05
CA SER A 253 4.99 -7.34 -1.40
C SER A 253 4.01 -6.90 -2.48
N TRP A 254 2.84 -6.35 -2.11
CA TRP A 254 1.82 -5.87 -3.04
C TRP A 254 1.39 -4.44 -2.65
N PRO A 255 2.24 -3.45 -2.95
CA PRO A 255 2.05 -2.06 -2.54
C PRO A 255 0.73 -1.44 -3.01
N GLY A 256 0.06 -0.68 -2.16
CA GLY A 256 -1.15 0.07 -2.53
C GLY A 256 -2.42 -0.76 -2.74
N HIS A 257 -2.34 -2.07 -2.50
CA HIS A 257 -3.48 -2.98 -2.54
C HIS A 257 -3.99 -3.28 -1.14
N VAL A 258 -5.31 -3.22 -0.95
CA VAL A 258 -5.96 -3.56 0.32
C VAL A 258 -7.15 -4.46 0.11
N HIS A 259 -7.32 -5.40 1.03
CA HIS A 259 -8.54 -6.17 1.17
C HIS A 259 -9.35 -5.57 2.31
N VAL A 260 -10.58 -5.15 2.04
CA VAL A 260 -11.42 -4.48 3.05
C VAL A 260 -12.87 -4.97 3.01
N PRO A 261 -13.48 -5.24 4.17
CA PRO A 261 -14.92 -5.50 4.22
C PRO A 261 -15.70 -4.22 3.93
N VAL A 262 -16.68 -4.31 3.02
CA VAL A 262 -17.55 -3.19 2.62
C VAL A 262 -18.94 -3.36 3.23
N THR A 263 -19.00 -3.15 4.55
CA THR A 263 -20.20 -3.38 5.39
C THR A 263 -20.83 -2.04 5.80
N SER A 264 -20.75 -1.66 7.08
CA SER A 264 -21.15 -0.34 7.56
C SER A 264 -20.10 0.71 7.20
N PRO A 265 -20.49 1.99 6.98
CA PRO A 265 -19.52 3.06 6.73
C PRO A 265 -18.44 3.17 7.82
N LEU A 266 -18.81 3.02 9.10
CA LEU A 266 -17.86 3.07 10.21
C LEU A 266 -16.83 1.94 10.13
N THR A 267 -17.29 0.69 9.95
CA THR A 267 -16.39 -0.45 9.86
C THR A 267 -15.48 -0.35 8.64
N THR A 268 -16.00 0.08 7.49
CA THR A 268 -15.19 0.28 6.29
C THR A 268 -14.14 1.39 6.48
N ILE A 269 -14.49 2.51 7.12
CA ILE A 269 -13.52 3.57 7.48
C ILE A 269 -12.42 3.02 8.39
N VAL A 270 -12.79 2.32 9.47
CA VAL A 270 -11.84 1.73 10.42
C VAL A 270 -10.86 0.80 9.72
N MET A 271 -11.36 -0.07 8.83
CA MET A 271 -10.52 -1.01 8.07
C MET A 271 -9.64 -0.31 7.02
N LEU A 272 -10.13 0.74 6.36
CA LEU A 272 -9.32 1.52 5.44
C LEU A 272 -8.16 2.21 6.14
N ILE A 273 -8.40 2.81 7.31
CA ILE A 273 -7.35 3.43 8.13
C ILE A 273 -6.35 2.37 8.59
N HIS A 274 -6.84 1.19 9.01
CA HIS A 274 -5.98 0.06 9.40
C HIS A 274 -5.02 -0.33 8.26
N GLU A 275 -5.57 -0.68 7.10
CA GLU A 275 -4.77 -1.23 6.00
C GLU A 275 -3.89 -0.17 5.34
N CYS A 276 -4.34 1.09 5.26
CA CYS A 276 -3.48 2.17 4.75
C CYS A 276 -2.36 2.52 5.75
N SER A 277 -2.58 2.37 7.06
CA SER A 277 -1.51 2.48 8.06
C SER A 277 -0.45 1.40 7.88
N HIS A 278 -0.85 0.16 7.53
CA HIS A 278 0.08 -0.90 7.17
C HIS A 278 0.84 -0.59 5.87
N GLN A 279 0.14 -0.16 4.81
CA GLN A 279 0.77 0.22 3.55
C GLN A 279 1.82 1.32 3.73
N TYR A 280 1.52 2.34 4.55
CA TYR A 280 2.48 3.38 4.88
C TYR A 280 3.70 2.86 5.67
N PHE A 281 3.44 2.00 6.66
CA PHE A 281 4.51 1.37 7.43
C PHE A 281 5.42 0.50 6.54
N HIS A 282 4.84 -0.25 5.60
CA HIS A 282 5.59 -1.05 4.65
C HIS A 282 6.44 -0.20 3.69
N LEU A 283 5.90 0.94 3.22
CA LEU A 283 6.68 1.91 2.44
C LEU A 283 7.92 2.38 3.20
N LEU A 284 7.81 2.62 4.51
CA LEU A 284 8.94 2.93 5.36
C LEU A 284 9.92 1.74 5.49
N GLN A 285 9.40 0.53 5.77
CA GLN A 285 10.22 -0.67 5.93
C GLN A 285 11.03 -1.05 4.68
N TRP A 286 10.55 -0.70 3.49
CA TRP A 286 11.29 -0.88 2.25
C TRP A 286 12.51 0.03 2.14
N ASN A 287 12.54 1.14 2.89
CA ASN A 287 13.61 2.14 2.83
C ASN A 287 14.57 2.09 4.02
N THR A 288 14.13 1.58 5.15
CA THR A 288 14.91 1.54 6.40
C THR A 288 14.39 0.48 7.36
N ARG A 289 15.26 0.07 8.29
CA ARG A 289 14.83 -0.73 9.44
C ARG A 289 14.09 0.15 10.44
N VAL A 290 13.09 -0.44 11.09
CA VAL A 290 12.33 0.16 12.20
C VAL A 290 12.79 -0.36 13.56
N GLU A 291 13.50 -1.48 13.57
CA GLU A 291 14.05 -2.13 14.76
C GLU A 291 15.46 -2.65 14.49
N LYS A 292 16.23 -2.81 15.56
CA LYS A 292 17.56 -3.41 15.52
C LYS A 292 17.47 -4.88 15.13
N VAL A 293 18.50 -5.40 14.46
CA VAL A 293 18.59 -6.80 13.99
C VAL A 293 18.35 -7.83 15.11
N ASN A 294 18.74 -7.50 16.33
CA ASN A 294 18.64 -8.35 17.51
C ASN A 294 17.55 -7.90 18.51
N ALA A 295 16.56 -7.12 18.05
CA ALA A 295 15.43 -6.75 18.89
C ALA A 295 14.71 -8.01 19.41
N PRO A 296 14.35 -8.06 20.70
CA PRO A 296 13.62 -9.19 21.25
C PRO A 296 12.21 -9.25 20.66
N LYS A 297 11.59 -10.43 20.76
CA LYS A 297 10.14 -10.53 20.52
C LYS A 297 9.39 -9.86 21.67
N ALA A 298 8.17 -9.41 21.39
CA ALA A 298 7.26 -8.83 22.35
C ALA A 298 5.87 -9.50 22.26
N TYR A 299 5.08 -9.41 23.34
CA TYR A 299 3.80 -10.10 23.38
C TYR A 299 2.73 -9.34 22.58
N SER A 300 2.11 -10.02 21.60
CA SER A 300 0.99 -9.47 20.86
C SER A 300 -0.32 -9.81 21.57
N VAL A 301 -1.01 -8.80 22.10
CA VAL A 301 -2.35 -8.97 22.69
C VAL A 301 -3.40 -9.42 21.67
N LEU A 302 -3.22 -9.08 20.40
CA LEU A 302 -4.08 -9.49 19.29
C LEU A 302 -3.93 -10.98 18.99
N MET A 303 -2.67 -11.43 18.80
CA MET A 303 -2.37 -12.81 18.42
C MET A 303 -2.19 -13.75 19.61
N LYS A 304 -2.17 -13.21 20.84
CA LYS A 304 -1.94 -13.90 22.11
C LYS A 304 -0.67 -14.76 22.09
N THR A 305 0.40 -14.22 21.50
CA THR A 305 1.68 -14.92 21.33
C THR A 305 2.82 -13.91 21.16
N GLU A 306 4.06 -14.37 21.34
CA GLU A 306 5.25 -13.56 21.05
C GLU A 306 5.41 -13.33 19.55
N ARG A 307 5.70 -12.08 19.18
CA ARG A 307 5.86 -11.65 17.80
C ARG A 307 7.13 -10.80 17.68
N PRO A 308 7.76 -10.74 16.49
CA PRO A 308 8.80 -9.75 16.23
C PRO A 308 8.32 -8.33 16.58
N LEU A 309 9.22 -7.49 17.09
CA LEU A 309 8.87 -6.16 17.60
C LEU A 309 8.34 -5.24 16.48
N ASP A 310 8.78 -5.42 15.22
CA ASP A 310 8.23 -4.74 14.05
C ASP A 310 6.73 -5.01 13.86
N LYS A 311 6.23 -6.20 14.23
CA LYS A 311 4.81 -6.54 14.18
C LYS A 311 4.01 -5.93 15.31
N ILE A 312 4.63 -5.74 16.48
CA ILE A 312 4.00 -5.00 17.59
C ILE A 312 3.89 -3.52 17.22
N LEU A 313 4.96 -2.94 16.66
CA LEU A 313 4.97 -1.57 16.19
C LEU A 313 3.98 -1.32 15.04
N LEU A 314 3.91 -2.23 14.06
CA LEU A 314 2.94 -2.20 12.96
C LEU A 314 1.50 -2.16 13.49
N GLY A 315 1.18 -3.05 14.44
CA GLY A 315 -0.13 -3.09 15.08
C GLY A 315 -0.44 -1.81 15.85
N PHE A 316 0.49 -1.35 16.70
CA PHE A 316 0.33 -0.10 17.44
C PHE A 316 0.07 1.09 16.51
N HIS A 317 0.79 1.18 15.40
CA HIS A 317 0.61 2.23 14.40
C HIS A 317 -0.79 2.20 13.78
N ALA A 318 -1.27 1.04 13.35
CA ALA A 318 -2.61 0.92 12.75
C ALA A 318 -3.72 1.21 13.77
N PHE A 319 -3.69 0.58 14.93
CA PHE A 319 -4.73 0.72 15.94
C PHE A 319 -4.74 2.09 16.64
N GLY A 320 -3.56 2.71 16.80
CA GLY A 320 -3.46 4.07 17.32
C GLY A 320 -4.10 5.09 16.39
N ASN A 321 -3.86 4.99 15.08
CA ASN A 321 -4.52 5.85 14.09
C ASN A 321 -6.04 5.61 14.04
N ILE A 322 -6.50 4.36 14.15
CA ILE A 322 -7.94 4.06 14.29
C ILE A 322 -8.55 4.82 15.48
N LEU A 323 -7.93 4.78 16.67
CA LEU A 323 -8.50 5.45 17.85
C LEU A 323 -8.59 6.96 17.70
N LEU A 324 -7.57 7.59 17.11
CA LEU A 324 -7.62 9.03 16.82
C LEU A 324 -8.76 9.36 15.84
N ALA A 325 -8.97 8.52 14.83
CA ALA A 325 -10.06 8.70 13.88
C ALA A 325 -11.44 8.50 14.53
N LEU A 326 -11.61 7.43 15.33
CA LEU A 326 -12.87 7.15 16.04
C LEU A 326 -13.26 8.28 16.99
N GLN A 327 -12.29 8.86 17.70
CA GLN A 327 -12.56 10.01 18.58
C GLN A 327 -13.03 11.25 17.80
N ALA A 328 -12.41 11.51 16.64
CA ALA A 328 -12.85 12.59 15.77
C ALA A 328 -14.26 12.35 15.20
N LEU A 329 -14.58 11.11 14.81
CA LEU A 329 -15.91 10.74 14.30
C LEU A 329 -17.00 10.77 15.38
N ASP A 330 -16.68 10.42 16.63
CA ASP A 330 -17.62 10.44 17.76
C ASP A 330 -18.14 11.85 18.08
N SER A 331 -17.37 12.89 17.71
CA SER A 331 -17.83 14.28 17.80
C SER A 331 -19.02 14.60 16.86
N VAL A 332 -19.27 13.76 15.86
CA VAL A 332 -20.32 13.94 14.84
C VAL A 332 -21.55 13.09 15.19
N LYS A 333 -22.48 13.69 15.94
CA LYS A 333 -23.69 12.99 16.41
C LYS A 333 -24.61 12.58 15.25
N GLY A 334 -25.16 11.37 15.35
CA GLY A 334 -26.24 10.88 14.47
C GLY A 334 -25.80 10.31 13.12
N VAL A 335 -24.49 10.22 12.85
CA VAL A 335 -23.96 9.62 11.61
C VAL A 335 -23.66 8.13 11.77
N PHE A 336 -23.17 7.72 12.94
CA PHE A 336 -22.77 6.35 13.23
C PHE A 336 -23.59 5.79 14.39
N GLU A 337 -23.82 4.47 14.37
CA GLU A 337 -24.51 3.77 15.44
C GLU A 337 -23.68 3.82 16.74
N PRO A 338 -24.21 4.40 17.84
CA PRO A 338 -23.44 4.60 19.07
C PRO A 338 -22.87 3.31 19.67
N ALA A 339 -23.64 2.21 19.58
CA ALA A 339 -23.19 0.90 20.06
C ALA A 339 -22.03 0.35 19.23
N GLU A 340 -22.03 0.58 17.92
CA GLU A 340 -20.93 0.17 17.04
C GLU A 340 -19.67 1.00 17.32
N MET A 341 -19.82 2.33 17.49
CA MET A 341 -18.74 3.24 17.85
C MET A 341 -18.08 2.84 19.18
N ALA A 342 -18.89 2.65 20.24
CA ALA A 342 -18.39 2.27 21.57
C ALA A 342 -17.65 0.92 21.53
N ARG A 343 -18.15 -0.04 20.75
CA ARG A 343 -17.50 -1.35 20.56
C ARG A 343 -16.13 -1.20 19.92
N HIS A 344 -16.04 -0.49 18.79
CA HIS A 344 -14.76 -0.24 18.10
C HIS A 344 -13.78 0.52 19.01
N GLN A 345 -14.22 1.55 19.72
CA GLN A 345 -13.37 2.29 20.66
C GLN A 345 -12.81 1.38 21.76
N ALA A 346 -13.65 0.57 22.40
CA ALA A 346 -13.23 -0.34 23.47
C ALA A 346 -12.24 -1.41 22.99
N GLU A 347 -12.56 -2.08 21.87
CA GLU A 347 -11.71 -3.12 21.28
C GLU A 347 -10.33 -2.56 20.89
N ASN A 348 -10.30 -1.47 20.12
CA ASN A 348 -9.05 -0.87 19.65
C ASN A 348 -8.23 -0.27 20.80
N ARG A 349 -8.86 0.29 21.84
CA ARG A 349 -8.16 0.80 23.03
C ARG A 349 -7.44 -0.31 23.78
N ALA A 350 -8.08 -1.47 23.95
CA ALA A 350 -7.45 -2.62 24.59
C ALA A 350 -6.19 -3.07 23.82
N PHE A 351 -6.24 -3.08 22.49
CA PHE A 351 -5.07 -3.41 21.67
C PHE A 351 -3.95 -2.38 21.82
N VAL A 352 -4.26 -1.08 21.68
CA VAL A 352 -3.27 -0.01 21.76
C VAL A 352 -2.58 0.02 23.13
N VAL A 353 -3.34 -0.07 24.23
CA VAL A 353 -2.78 -0.13 25.59
C VAL A 353 -1.85 -1.34 25.75
N GLY A 354 -2.28 -2.51 25.26
CA GLY A 354 -1.48 -3.74 25.35
C GLY A 354 -0.16 -3.65 24.60
N MET A 355 -0.17 -3.11 23.38
CA MET A 355 1.05 -2.97 22.57
C MET A 355 1.93 -1.81 23.05
N ASP A 356 1.34 -0.72 23.55
CA ASP A 356 2.10 0.41 24.12
C ASP A 356 2.93 -0.05 25.31
N ARG A 357 2.36 -0.91 26.18
CA ARG A 357 3.08 -1.45 27.34
C ARG A 357 4.39 -2.14 26.94
N GLU A 358 4.36 -2.95 25.89
CA GLU A 358 5.56 -3.64 25.39
C GLU A 358 6.53 -2.63 24.76
N LEU A 359 6.03 -1.68 23.95
CA LEU A 359 6.85 -0.69 23.27
C LEU A 359 7.50 0.29 24.23
N GLN A 360 6.83 0.70 25.31
CA GLN A 360 7.39 1.58 26.35
C GLN A 360 8.68 1.03 26.94
N VAL A 361 8.74 -0.29 27.15
CA VAL A 361 9.91 -0.96 27.73
C VAL A 361 11.04 -1.08 26.70
N LEU A 362 10.69 -1.28 25.43
CA LEU A 362 11.65 -1.70 24.40
C LEU A 362 12.11 -0.56 23.48
N HIS A 363 11.40 0.57 23.41
CA HIS A 363 11.62 1.53 22.33
C HIS A 363 13.01 2.15 22.34
N ASP A 364 13.53 2.50 23.52
CA ASP A 364 14.79 3.23 23.62
C ASP A 364 15.97 2.38 23.19
N GLU A 365 15.98 1.11 23.57
CA GLU A 365 17.07 0.19 23.32
C GLU A 365 16.94 -0.55 21.99
N HIS A 366 15.73 -0.80 21.49
CA HIS A 366 15.54 -1.75 20.37
C HIS A 366 14.93 -1.15 19.10
N LEU A 367 14.27 0.01 19.15
CA LEU A 367 13.81 0.68 17.93
C LEU A 367 14.94 1.49 17.29
N GLU A 368 14.99 1.44 15.95
CA GLU A 368 15.83 2.33 15.15
C GLU A 368 15.16 3.71 15.06
N GLY A 369 15.88 4.72 14.55
CA GLY A 369 15.35 6.09 14.42
C GLY A 369 13.98 6.14 13.73
N ALA A 370 13.83 5.42 12.61
CA ALA A 370 12.55 5.35 11.90
C ALA A 370 11.43 4.69 12.72
N GLY A 371 11.75 3.69 13.55
CA GLY A 371 10.77 3.08 14.45
C GLY A 371 10.34 4.02 15.58
N LYS A 372 11.28 4.78 16.14
CA LYS A 372 11.00 5.82 17.13
C LYS A 372 10.14 6.94 16.54
N ASP A 373 10.39 7.35 15.30
CA ASP A 373 9.62 8.39 14.64
C ASP A 373 8.20 7.96 14.20
N ILE A 374 7.93 6.65 14.16
CA ILE A 374 6.58 6.08 14.07
C ILE A 374 5.93 6.06 15.46
N TYR A 375 6.62 5.51 16.45
CA TYR A 375 6.07 5.22 17.77
C TYR A 375 5.80 6.48 18.59
N LEU A 376 6.84 7.26 18.87
CA LEU A 376 6.80 8.33 19.87
C LEU A 376 5.81 9.45 19.50
N PRO A 377 5.73 9.93 18.24
CA PRO A 377 4.82 11.03 17.93
C PRO A 377 3.34 10.59 17.94
N LEU A 378 3.03 9.34 17.55
CA LEU A 378 1.68 8.78 17.67
C LEU A 378 1.29 8.57 19.13
N ARG A 379 2.19 7.99 19.94
CA ARG A 379 1.96 7.85 21.39
C ARG A 379 1.68 9.20 22.04
N ALA A 380 2.47 10.22 21.74
CA ALA A 380 2.26 11.56 22.27
C ALA A 380 0.87 12.12 21.92
N LYS A 381 0.35 11.86 20.72
CA LYS A 381 -1.03 12.23 20.35
C LYS A 381 -2.06 11.44 21.13
N LEU A 382 -1.87 10.14 21.29
CA LEU A 382 -2.78 9.29 22.05
C LEU A 382 -2.82 9.69 23.54
N VAL A 383 -1.71 10.15 24.11
CA VAL A 383 -1.68 10.73 25.46
C VAL A 383 -2.43 12.06 25.51
N ALA A 384 -2.17 12.96 24.55
CA ALA A 384 -2.88 14.25 24.48
C ALA A 384 -4.40 14.08 24.26
N ALA A 385 -4.80 12.96 23.67
CA ALA A 385 -6.18 12.56 23.42
C ALA A 385 -6.83 11.81 24.59
N ASP A 386 -6.13 11.61 25.71
CA ASP A 386 -6.57 10.83 26.90
C ASP A 386 -6.86 9.35 26.60
N VAL A 387 -6.25 8.81 25.55
CA VAL A 387 -6.34 7.39 25.18
C VAL A 387 -5.30 6.55 25.94
N LEU A 388 -4.11 7.11 26.15
CA LEU A 388 -3.00 6.48 26.87
C LEU A 388 -2.59 7.34 28.08
N PRO A 389 -2.11 6.72 29.17
CA PRO A 389 -1.57 7.47 30.30
C PRO A 389 -0.26 8.19 29.92
N SER A 390 0.03 9.30 30.59
CA SER A 390 1.36 9.90 30.55
C SER A 390 2.41 8.89 31.01
N ALA A 391 3.58 8.89 30.36
CA ALA A 391 4.72 8.06 30.77
C ALA A 391 5.21 8.41 32.18
#